data_AF-A0AAJ1PRU4-F1
#
_entry.id   AF-A0AAJ1PRU4-F1
#
_cell.length_a   1.000
_cell.length_b   1.000
_cell.length_c   1.000
_cell.angle_alpha   90.00
_cell.angle_beta   90.00
_cell.angle_gamma   90.00
#
_symmetry.space_group_name_H-M   'P 1'
#
loop_
_entity.id
_entity.type
_entity.pdbx_description
1 polymer ?
#
loop_
_entity_poly.entity_id
_entity_poly.type
_entity_poly.pdbx_seq_one_letter_code
_entity_poly.pdbx_strand_id
1 'polypeptide(L)'
;MRKNIQQILKKESIQSFLELDQESKNFYNEFEKILGKSEINILKNPEIDWKFIREKIHCVILAITGKCNSNCNVCYVKNDVFQEMSIEDIKNILKKIGKHKIVPLFGGEPTVRNDIFEIIRLIRDSGNIPELYTNGLKLADPEYVKKLKESGIARVHFSFDGFREEIHEKLRGDKNHLYLKLTALKNLQKFGIKTILSSTIADGVNDDQVLELLRFCALSVYKREFIIGLRLFPAMPYGKFDVDVKKYLHTLDIIKILEKRTGIRREYFVEFKKFLINMNRFLKKFGLRFPIQTPGPYAVFRVDRNGIKEVIELKDLKKINKALENYNIPLLLMFMLKNPSLFKHSIKLLNISKLREDASEAGFLQLSIGNVCTPVTYKGLTSDTVGIQKSNPRLTFSAESKGIEM
;
A
#
# COMPACT_ATOMS: atom_id res chain seq x y z
N MET A 1 -20.14 16.75 26.04
CA MET A 1 -19.04 16.00 25.40
C MET A 1 -17.87 16.86 24.86
N ARG A 2 -18.00 18.18 24.62
CA ARG A 2 -16.84 19.03 24.21
C ARG A 2 -15.80 19.33 25.33
N LYS A 3 -16.14 19.11 26.61
CA LYS A 3 -15.26 19.41 27.75
C LYS A 3 -14.16 18.37 28.04
N ASN A 4 -14.23 17.15 27.48
CA ASN A 4 -13.22 16.11 27.72
C ASN A 4 -12.01 16.18 26.77
N ILE A 5 -12.15 16.72 25.56
CA ILE A 5 -11.06 16.75 24.57
C ILE A 5 -9.92 17.67 25.02
N GLN A 6 -10.23 18.84 25.60
CA GLN A 6 -9.19 19.75 26.13
C GLN A 6 -8.49 19.21 27.38
N GLN A 7 -9.12 18.30 28.12
CA GLN A 7 -8.52 17.67 29.31
C GLN A 7 -7.56 16.54 28.92
N ILE A 8 -7.85 15.80 27.84
CA ILE A 8 -6.97 14.78 27.26
C ILE A 8 -5.73 15.44 26.62
N LEU A 9 -5.92 16.54 25.88
CA LEU A 9 -4.82 17.29 25.25
C LEU A 9 -3.86 17.99 26.24
N LYS A 10 -4.26 18.14 27.52
CA LYS A 10 -3.43 18.77 28.56
C LYS A 10 -2.54 17.80 29.34
N LYS A 11 -2.83 16.50 29.35
CA LYS A 11 -2.10 15.54 30.20
C LYS A 11 -0.85 14.93 29.54
N GLU A 12 -0.79 14.89 28.22
CA GLU A 12 0.38 14.42 27.47
C GLU A 12 0.56 15.32 26.26
N SER A 13 1.71 15.98 26.16
CA SER A 13 1.98 16.85 25.01
C SER A 13 1.95 15.99 23.74
N ILE A 14 1.41 16.52 22.65
CA ILE A 14 1.47 15.87 21.31
C ILE A 14 2.91 15.43 20.95
N GLN A 15 3.92 16.05 21.57
CA GLN A 15 5.33 15.67 21.50
C GLN A 15 5.59 14.23 22.01
N SER A 16 5.03 13.80 23.14
CA SER A 16 5.24 12.45 23.69
C SER A 16 4.64 11.36 22.80
N PHE A 17 3.58 11.68 22.04
CA PHE A 17 2.98 10.80 21.03
C PHE A 17 3.85 10.62 19.77
N LEU A 18 4.83 11.49 19.56
CA LEU A 18 5.75 11.48 18.40
C LEU A 18 7.15 10.94 18.75
N GLU A 19 7.44 10.72 20.03
CA GLU A 19 8.73 10.21 20.47
C GLU A 19 8.83 8.70 20.24
N LEU A 20 9.32 8.35 19.06
CA LEU A 20 9.81 7.00 18.78
C LEU A 20 10.84 6.58 19.84
N ASP A 21 10.73 5.35 20.35
CA ASP A 21 11.80 4.76 21.17
C ASP A 21 13.12 4.68 20.39
N GLN A 22 14.27 4.58 21.08
CA GLN A 22 15.58 4.67 20.43
C GLN A 22 15.79 3.59 19.35
N GLU A 23 15.21 2.41 19.54
CA GLU A 23 15.29 1.31 18.57
C GLU A 23 14.43 1.61 17.33
N SER A 24 13.23 2.14 17.53
CA SER A 24 12.37 2.67 16.47
C SER A 24 13.05 3.80 15.72
N LYS A 25 13.67 4.76 16.41
CA LYS A 25 14.48 5.84 15.79
C LYS A 25 15.59 5.25 14.92
N ASN A 26 16.33 4.27 15.42
CA ASN A 26 17.41 3.64 14.67
C ASN A 26 16.90 2.93 13.40
N PHE A 27 15.81 2.16 13.51
CA PHE A 27 15.18 1.50 12.36
C PHE A 27 14.69 2.49 11.31
N TYR A 28 13.96 3.54 11.72
CA TYR A 28 13.47 4.56 10.79
C TYR A 28 14.63 5.35 10.17
N ASN A 29 15.67 5.68 10.93
CA ASN A 29 16.86 6.35 10.39
C ASN A 29 17.58 5.47 9.35
N GLU A 30 17.67 4.17 9.57
CA GLU A 30 18.21 3.24 8.57
C GLU A 30 17.29 3.17 7.34
N PHE A 31 15.98 3.08 7.55
CA PHE A 31 14.99 3.07 6.48
C PHE A 31 15.01 4.37 5.64
N GLU A 32 15.14 5.54 6.28
CA GLU A 32 15.31 6.83 5.62
C GLU A 32 16.61 6.90 4.81
N LYS A 33 17.73 6.40 5.36
CA LYS A 33 19.01 6.30 4.62
C LYS A 33 18.86 5.47 3.34
N ILE A 34 18.08 4.38 3.41
CA ILE A 34 17.83 3.47 2.28
C ILE A 34 16.96 4.11 1.20
N LEU A 35 15.88 4.80 1.60
CA LEU A 35 15.08 5.59 0.67
C LEU A 35 15.91 6.70 0.02
N GLY A 36 17.00 7.11 0.67
CA GLY A 36 17.80 8.27 0.31
C GLY A 36 17.04 9.54 0.66
N LYS A 37 17.75 10.67 0.75
CA LYS A 37 17.13 12.00 0.63
C LYS A 37 16.60 12.21 -0.80
N SER A 38 15.87 11.27 -1.37
CA SER A 38 14.93 11.60 -2.43
C SER A 38 13.78 12.34 -1.77
N GLU A 39 14.07 13.56 -1.30
CA GLU A 39 13.14 14.64 -1.45
C GLU A 39 12.77 14.63 -2.93
N ILE A 40 11.65 14.00 -3.23
CA ILE A 40 10.89 14.37 -4.40
C ILE A 40 10.43 15.81 -4.09
N ASN A 41 11.32 16.76 -4.37
CA ASN A 41 11.13 18.22 -4.27
C ASN A 41 10.15 18.70 -5.36
N ILE A 42 9.13 17.91 -5.70
CA ILE A 42 8.10 18.30 -6.66
C ILE A 42 7.27 19.48 -6.12
N LEU A 43 7.32 19.76 -4.82
CA LEU A 43 6.49 20.80 -4.20
C LEU A 43 7.21 22.14 -3.96
N LYS A 44 8.46 22.30 -4.42
CA LYS A 44 9.09 23.63 -4.52
C LYS A 44 8.83 24.31 -5.86
N ASN A 45 8.16 23.63 -6.80
CA ASN A 45 7.80 24.18 -8.09
C ASN A 45 6.27 24.07 -8.27
N PRO A 46 5.54 25.17 -8.50
CA PRO A 46 4.08 25.16 -8.64
C PRO A 46 3.58 24.48 -9.93
N GLU A 47 4.47 24.03 -10.82
CA GLU A 47 4.12 23.34 -12.07
C GLU A 47 4.42 21.84 -12.02
N ILE A 48 3.44 21.02 -12.41
CA ILE A 48 3.61 19.56 -12.53
C ILE A 48 4.58 19.27 -13.68
N ASP A 49 5.76 18.74 -13.35
CA ASP A 49 6.68 18.18 -14.34
C ASP A 49 6.12 16.86 -14.90
N TRP A 50 5.27 16.96 -15.91
CA TRP A 50 4.68 15.81 -16.59
C TRP A 50 5.71 14.92 -17.27
N LYS A 51 6.89 15.46 -17.64
CA LYS A 51 8.00 14.65 -18.18
C LYS A 51 8.55 13.75 -17.08
N PHE A 52 8.79 14.29 -15.89
CA PHE A 52 9.17 13.50 -14.72
C PHE A 52 8.12 12.44 -14.36
N ILE A 53 6.83 12.79 -14.35
CA ILE A 53 5.76 11.81 -14.09
C ILE A 53 5.80 10.67 -15.12
N ARG A 54 5.85 11.00 -16.42
CA ARG A 54 5.94 10.00 -17.50
C ARG A 54 7.19 9.13 -17.37
N GLU A 55 8.33 9.70 -17.02
CA GLU A 55 9.60 9.00 -17.03
C GLU A 55 9.97 8.31 -15.72
N LYS A 56 9.51 8.77 -14.56
CA LYS A 56 10.04 8.36 -13.25
C LYS A 56 8.97 7.82 -12.30
N ILE A 57 7.70 8.18 -12.49
CA ILE A 57 6.59 7.73 -11.65
C ILE A 57 5.91 6.52 -12.27
N HIS A 58 5.66 5.48 -11.46
CA HIS A 58 5.05 4.22 -11.91
C HIS A 58 3.64 4.02 -11.37
N CYS A 59 3.26 4.75 -10.32
CA CYS A 59 1.95 4.69 -9.68
C CYS A 59 1.38 6.10 -9.55
N VAL A 60 0.17 6.33 -10.05
CA VAL A 60 -0.56 7.60 -9.92
C VAL A 60 -1.91 7.29 -9.31
N ILE A 61 -2.13 7.75 -8.07
CA ILE A 61 -3.38 7.51 -7.35
C ILE A 61 -4.37 8.61 -7.72
N LEU A 62 -5.58 8.23 -8.13
CA LEU A 62 -6.67 9.16 -8.42
C LEU A 62 -7.70 9.12 -7.30
N ALA A 63 -7.85 10.24 -6.59
CA ALA A 63 -8.92 10.41 -5.60
C ALA A 63 -10.18 10.90 -6.34
N ILE A 64 -11.10 9.99 -6.67
CA ILE A 64 -12.17 10.27 -7.63
C ILE A 64 -13.49 10.72 -7.01
N THR A 65 -13.68 10.54 -5.70
CA THR A 65 -14.88 10.98 -4.98
C THR A 65 -14.59 11.21 -3.50
N GLY A 66 -15.21 12.23 -2.91
CA GLY A 66 -15.23 12.45 -1.46
C GLY A 66 -16.34 11.68 -0.73
N LYS A 67 -17.29 11.08 -1.47
CA LYS A 67 -18.43 10.36 -0.90
C LYS A 67 -18.02 8.98 -0.42
N CYS A 68 -18.64 8.51 0.66
CA CYS A 68 -18.42 7.17 1.22
C CYS A 68 -19.72 6.58 1.76
N ASN A 69 -19.94 5.29 1.57
CA ASN A 69 -21.08 4.54 2.13
C ASN A 69 -20.77 3.91 3.51
N SER A 70 -19.71 4.35 4.17
CA SER A 70 -19.28 3.89 5.50
C SER A 70 -18.81 5.07 6.35
N ASN A 71 -18.92 4.96 7.67
CA ASN A 71 -18.55 6.01 8.63
C ASN A 71 -17.44 5.55 9.59
N CYS A 72 -16.33 5.05 9.04
CA CYS A 72 -15.26 4.38 9.78
C CYS A 72 -14.68 5.24 10.91
N ASN A 73 -14.52 4.66 12.10
CA ASN A 73 -13.94 5.35 13.26
C ASN A 73 -12.45 5.65 13.07
N VAL A 74 -11.71 4.86 12.30
CA VAL A 74 -10.30 5.12 11.95
C VAL A 74 -10.11 5.88 10.62
N CYS A 75 -11.15 6.54 10.10
CA CYS A 75 -11.02 7.24 8.82
C CYS A 75 -10.11 8.47 8.95
N TYR A 76 -9.07 8.53 8.12
CA TYR A 76 -8.18 9.69 8.03
C TYR A 76 -8.68 10.75 7.05
N VAL A 77 -9.65 10.43 6.19
CA VAL A 77 -10.33 11.36 5.27
C VAL A 77 -11.69 11.70 5.86
N LYS A 78 -12.01 12.98 6.07
CA LYS A 78 -13.39 13.38 6.38
C LYS A 78 -14.25 13.15 5.12
N ASN A 79 -15.50 12.72 5.29
CA ASN A 79 -16.42 12.62 4.14
C ASN A 79 -16.61 14.00 3.49
N ASP A 80 -16.82 14.02 2.18
CA ASP A 80 -17.16 15.22 1.39
C ASP A 80 -16.10 16.33 1.38
N VAL A 81 -14.82 15.97 1.53
CA VAL A 81 -13.70 16.94 1.58
C VAL A 81 -13.36 17.52 0.20
N PHE A 82 -13.72 16.86 -0.90
CA PHE A 82 -13.38 17.31 -2.25
C PHE A 82 -14.44 16.90 -3.29
N GLN A 83 -14.51 17.68 -4.37
CA GLN A 83 -15.43 17.47 -5.47
C GLN A 83 -15.07 16.24 -6.30
N GLU A 84 -16.09 15.53 -6.79
CA GLU A 84 -15.93 14.41 -7.71
C GLU A 84 -15.28 14.85 -9.02
N MET A 85 -14.22 14.15 -9.45
CA MET A 85 -13.61 14.37 -10.77
C MET A 85 -14.62 14.04 -11.86
N SER A 86 -14.69 14.88 -12.89
CA SER A 86 -15.44 14.54 -14.10
C SER A 86 -14.70 13.47 -14.90
N ILE A 87 -15.43 12.76 -15.76
CA ILE A 87 -14.83 11.83 -16.72
C ILE A 87 -13.79 12.52 -17.60
N GLU A 88 -14.02 13.80 -17.95
CA GLU A 88 -13.11 14.57 -18.79
C GLU A 88 -11.80 14.92 -18.08
N ASP A 89 -11.86 15.27 -16.78
CA ASP A 89 -10.66 15.48 -15.97
C ASP A 89 -9.79 14.21 -15.89
N ILE A 90 -10.45 13.06 -15.69
CA ILE A 90 -9.78 11.76 -15.65
C ILE A 90 -9.11 11.47 -17.00
N LYS A 91 -9.81 11.65 -18.13
CA LYS A 91 -9.23 11.47 -19.48
C LYS A 91 -8.02 12.36 -19.69
N ASN A 92 -8.11 13.63 -19.29
CA ASN A 92 -7.02 14.60 -19.41
C ASN A 92 -5.80 14.20 -18.59
N ILE A 93 -5.98 13.69 -17.37
CA ILE A 93 -4.89 13.18 -16.54
C ILE A 93 -4.27 11.94 -17.17
N LEU A 94 -5.07 10.96 -17.61
CA LEU A 94 -4.57 9.73 -18.24
C LEU A 94 -3.72 10.03 -19.48
N LYS A 95 -4.09 11.03 -20.28
CA LYS A 95 -3.29 11.49 -21.42
C LYS A 95 -1.93 12.06 -20.99
N LYS A 96 -1.89 12.79 -19.87
CA LYS A 96 -0.67 13.47 -19.38
C LYS A 96 0.31 12.52 -18.70
N ILE A 97 -0.17 11.53 -17.93
CA ILE A 97 0.68 10.60 -17.18
C ILE A 97 1.37 9.54 -18.05
N GLY A 98 0.88 9.33 -19.28
CA GLY A 98 1.40 8.33 -20.21
C GLY A 98 0.84 6.93 -19.97
N LYS A 99 1.55 5.91 -20.47
CA LYS A 99 1.14 4.49 -20.43
C LYS A 99 1.91 3.69 -19.37
N HIS A 100 1.46 2.46 -19.13
CA HIS A 100 2.09 1.49 -18.23
C HIS A 100 2.20 1.97 -16.78
N LYS A 101 1.31 2.86 -16.36
CA LYS A 101 1.16 3.30 -14.98
C LYS A 101 0.19 2.39 -14.25
N ILE A 102 0.47 2.10 -13.00
CA ILE A 102 -0.55 1.61 -12.06
C ILE A 102 -1.38 2.82 -11.66
N VAL A 103 -2.70 2.72 -11.81
CA VAL A 103 -3.62 3.81 -11.50
C VAL A 103 -4.64 3.32 -10.47
N PRO A 104 -4.33 3.44 -9.18
CA PRO A 104 -5.29 3.10 -8.14
C PRO A 104 -6.36 4.18 -8.01
N LEU A 105 -7.61 3.74 -8.08
CA LEU A 105 -8.78 4.53 -7.76
C LEU A 105 -8.95 4.52 -6.24
N PHE A 106 -8.99 5.73 -5.67
CA PHE A 106 -9.06 6.03 -4.25
C PHE A 106 -10.09 7.16 -4.00
N GLY A 107 -10.30 7.54 -2.73
CA GLY A 107 -11.16 8.66 -2.33
C GLY A 107 -11.81 8.39 -0.98
N GLY A 108 -13.10 8.71 -0.86
CA GLY A 108 -13.99 8.11 0.13
C GLY A 108 -14.19 6.63 -0.19
N GLU A 109 -15.23 6.28 -0.93
CA GLU A 109 -15.44 4.93 -1.45
C GLU A 109 -15.68 4.98 -2.97
N PRO A 110 -14.71 4.63 -3.82
CA PRO A 110 -14.85 4.71 -5.28
C PRO A 110 -16.06 3.94 -5.83
N THR A 111 -16.47 2.84 -5.19
CA THR A 111 -17.60 2.03 -5.65
C THR A 111 -18.95 2.73 -5.53
N VAL A 112 -19.06 3.85 -4.80
CA VAL A 112 -20.32 4.62 -4.73
C VAL A 112 -20.62 5.38 -6.03
N ARG A 113 -19.61 5.62 -6.88
CA ARG A 113 -19.82 6.30 -8.17
C ARG A 113 -20.57 5.40 -9.17
N ASN A 114 -21.51 6.00 -9.90
CA ASN A 114 -22.29 5.29 -10.91
C ASN A 114 -21.48 4.98 -12.19
N ASP A 115 -20.45 5.77 -12.48
CA ASP A 115 -19.59 5.69 -13.67
C ASP A 115 -18.26 4.95 -13.41
N ILE A 116 -18.10 4.31 -12.25
CA ILE A 116 -16.86 3.61 -11.85
C ILE A 116 -16.39 2.58 -12.88
N PHE A 117 -17.32 1.85 -13.50
CA PHE A 117 -17.02 0.88 -14.55
C PHE A 117 -16.45 1.54 -15.81
N GLU A 118 -16.95 2.74 -16.18
CA GLU A 118 -16.42 3.52 -17.29
C GLU A 118 -15.01 4.04 -16.98
N ILE A 119 -14.79 4.56 -15.77
CA ILE A 119 -13.47 5.03 -15.32
C ILE A 119 -12.43 3.91 -15.41
N ILE A 120 -12.77 2.69 -14.95
CA ILE A 120 -11.87 1.52 -15.04
C ILE A 120 -11.54 1.20 -16.49
N ARG A 121 -12.54 1.21 -17.40
CA ARG A 121 -12.31 0.99 -18.84
C ARG A 121 -11.41 2.06 -19.43
N LEU A 122 -11.63 3.34 -19.13
CA LEU A 122 -10.80 4.45 -19.61
C LEU A 122 -9.33 4.28 -19.19
N ILE A 123 -9.07 3.89 -17.94
CA ILE A 123 -7.71 3.61 -17.48
C ILE A 123 -7.09 2.47 -18.27
N ARG A 124 -7.80 1.33 -18.40
CA ARG A 124 -7.32 0.17 -19.15
C ARG A 124 -7.01 0.53 -20.60
N ASP A 125 -7.95 1.18 -21.28
CA ASP A 125 -7.87 1.49 -22.71
C ASP A 125 -6.80 2.57 -22.99
N SER A 126 -6.44 3.38 -22.00
CA SER A 126 -5.27 4.28 -22.06
C SER A 126 -3.91 3.55 -21.99
N GLY A 127 -3.90 2.22 -21.83
CA GLY A 127 -2.69 1.41 -21.67
C GLY A 127 -2.11 1.42 -20.26
N ASN A 128 -2.93 1.78 -19.27
CA ASN A 128 -2.60 1.80 -17.84
C ASN A 128 -3.27 0.63 -17.11
N ILE A 129 -2.84 0.37 -15.87
CA ILE A 129 -3.26 -0.76 -15.06
C ILE A 129 -4.21 -0.26 -13.98
N PRO A 130 -5.54 -0.46 -14.11
CA PRO A 130 -6.50 0.01 -13.12
C PRO A 130 -6.44 -0.84 -11.85
N GLU A 131 -6.34 -0.18 -10.71
CA GLU A 131 -6.52 -0.79 -9.40
C GLU A 131 -7.65 -0.08 -8.63
N LEU A 132 -8.26 -0.79 -7.68
CA LEU A 132 -9.36 -0.25 -6.89
C LEU A 132 -9.07 -0.41 -5.41
N TYR A 133 -9.02 0.70 -4.66
CA TYR A 133 -9.06 0.68 -3.21
C TYR A 133 -10.52 0.77 -2.76
N THR A 134 -10.99 -0.17 -1.96
CA THR A 134 -12.40 -0.25 -1.56
C THR A 134 -12.58 -0.82 -0.16
N ASN A 135 -13.60 -0.32 0.54
CA ASN A 135 -14.13 -0.88 1.76
C ASN A 135 -14.80 -2.25 1.54
N GLY A 136 -15.15 -2.59 0.29
CA GLY A 136 -15.63 -3.90 -0.10
C GLY A 136 -17.14 -4.12 0.02
N LEU A 137 -17.92 -3.17 0.54
CA LEU A 137 -19.33 -3.40 0.87
C LEU A 137 -20.18 -3.68 -0.37
N LYS A 138 -20.00 -2.91 -1.45
CA LYS A 138 -20.71 -3.16 -2.73
C LYS A 138 -20.29 -4.46 -3.42
N LEU A 139 -19.15 -5.03 -3.06
CA LEU A 139 -18.63 -6.26 -3.67
C LEU A 139 -19.35 -7.51 -3.13
N ALA A 140 -20.20 -7.36 -2.10
CA ALA A 140 -21.11 -8.42 -1.66
C ALA A 140 -22.16 -8.76 -2.74
N ASP A 141 -22.43 -7.85 -3.68
CA ASP A 141 -23.24 -8.11 -4.87
C ASP A 141 -22.38 -8.77 -5.97
N PRO A 142 -22.67 -10.02 -6.37
CA PRO A 142 -21.93 -10.71 -7.42
C PRO A 142 -22.04 -10.06 -8.80
N GLU A 143 -23.16 -9.40 -9.13
CA GLU A 143 -23.32 -8.72 -10.43
C GLU A 143 -22.44 -7.47 -10.49
N TYR A 144 -22.28 -6.77 -9.37
CA TYR A 144 -21.32 -5.67 -9.26
C TYR A 144 -19.88 -6.16 -9.52
N VAL A 145 -19.49 -7.30 -8.91
CA VAL A 145 -18.15 -7.88 -9.10
C VAL A 145 -17.94 -8.37 -10.54
N LYS A 146 -18.97 -8.94 -11.17
CA LYS A 146 -18.94 -9.30 -12.60
C LYS A 146 -18.66 -8.09 -13.48
N LYS A 147 -19.40 -6.98 -13.29
CA LYS A 147 -19.19 -5.73 -14.04
C LYS A 147 -17.80 -5.13 -13.79
N LEU A 148 -17.27 -5.24 -12.56
CA LEU A 148 -15.88 -4.84 -12.25
C LEU A 148 -14.88 -5.65 -13.11
N LYS A 149 -15.06 -6.97 -13.18
CA LYS A 149 -14.21 -7.87 -13.98
C LYS A 149 -14.27 -7.53 -15.47
N GLU A 150 -15.48 -7.37 -16.02
CA GLU A 150 -15.72 -7.02 -17.43
C GLU A 150 -15.14 -5.66 -17.82
N SER A 151 -15.13 -4.71 -16.88
CA SER A 151 -14.48 -3.41 -17.06
C SER A 151 -12.96 -3.50 -17.15
N GLY A 152 -12.37 -4.65 -16.78
CA GLY A 152 -10.94 -4.92 -16.90
C GLY A 152 -10.11 -4.43 -15.72
N ILE A 153 -10.69 -4.42 -14.51
CA ILE A 153 -9.93 -4.16 -13.28
C ILE A 153 -8.77 -5.16 -13.15
N ALA A 154 -7.57 -4.67 -12.84
CA ALA A 154 -6.41 -5.54 -12.68
C ALA A 154 -6.36 -6.16 -11.28
N ARG A 155 -6.54 -5.34 -10.25
CA ARG A 155 -6.46 -5.75 -8.84
C ARG A 155 -7.34 -4.89 -7.92
N VAL A 156 -7.76 -5.48 -6.80
CA VAL A 156 -8.49 -4.79 -5.72
C VAL A 156 -7.64 -4.77 -4.45
N HIS A 157 -7.46 -3.59 -3.87
CA HIS A 157 -6.98 -3.41 -2.49
C HIS A 157 -8.20 -3.37 -1.57
N PHE A 158 -8.42 -4.48 -0.89
CA PHE A 158 -9.65 -4.77 -0.16
C PHE A 158 -9.44 -4.53 1.34
N SER A 159 -10.16 -3.57 1.91
CA SER A 159 -10.13 -3.33 3.36
C SER A 159 -10.65 -4.54 4.13
N PHE A 160 -9.80 -5.16 4.96
CA PHE A 160 -10.18 -6.31 5.79
C PHE A 160 -9.31 -6.37 7.04
N ASP A 161 -9.92 -6.16 8.21
CA ASP A 161 -9.17 -5.89 9.45
C ASP A 161 -9.07 -7.08 10.41
N GLY A 162 -9.74 -8.20 10.11
CA GLY A 162 -9.75 -9.38 10.96
C GLY A 162 -11.03 -10.20 10.81
N PHE A 163 -11.11 -11.29 11.57
CA PHE A 163 -12.15 -12.30 11.45
C PHE A 163 -13.22 -12.22 12.54
N ARG A 164 -13.26 -11.13 13.31
CA ARG A 164 -14.23 -10.93 14.41
C ARG A 164 -15.04 -9.65 14.19
N GLU A 165 -16.34 -9.72 14.47
CA GLU A 165 -17.29 -8.64 14.19
C GLU A 165 -16.95 -7.36 14.96
N GLU A 166 -16.53 -7.49 16.22
CA GLU A 166 -16.19 -6.36 17.09
C GLU A 166 -15.01 -5.53 16.58
N ILE A 167 -14.13 -6.13 15.76
CA ILE A 167 -13.04 -5.40 15.10
C ILE A 167 -13.63 -4.42 14.07
N HIS A 168 -14.58 -4.88 13.26
CA HIS A 168 -15.21 -4.05 12.23
C HIS A 168 -16.14 -3.02 12.84
N GLU A 169 -16.83 -3.35 13.93
CA GLU A 169 -17.58 -2.37 14.71
C GLU A 169 -16.66 -1.26 15.24
N LYS A 170 -15.57 -1.62 15.94
CA LYS A 170 -14.63 -0.65 16.51
C LYS A 170 -13.92 0.20 15.45
N LEU A 171 -13.40 -0.42 14.38
CA LEU A 171 -12.60 0.30 13.39
C LEU A 171 -13.45 0.94 12.28
N ARG A 172 -14.51 0.28 11.84
CA ARG A 172 -15.31 0.66 10.66
C ARG A 172 -16.71 1.17 11.01
N GLY A 173 -17.13 1.09 12.27
CA GLY A 173 -18.38 1.66 12.76
C GLY A 173 -19.61 0.77 12.57
N ASP A 174 -19.45 -0.46 12.08
CA ASP A 174 -20.55 -1.41 11.90
C ASP A 174 -20.06 -2.87 11.98
N LYS A 175 -20.66 -3.66 12.88
CA LYS A 175 -20.37 -5.09 13.05
C LYS A 175 -20.74 -5.94 11.83
N ASN A 176 -21.76 -5.54 11.08
CA ASN A 176 -22.27 -6.28 9.91
C ASN A 176 -21.29 -6.25 8.73
N HIS A 177 -20.30 -5.37 8.75
CA HIS A 177 -19.27 -5.29 7.73
C HIS A 177 -18.51 -6.61 7.54
N LEU A 178 -18.30 -7.41 8.59
CA LEU A 178 -17.60 -8.69 8.46
C LEU A 178 -18.36 -9.64 7.51
N TYR A 179 -19.66 -9.79 7.71
CA TYR A 179 -20.51 -10.64 6.87
C TYR A 179 -20.47 -10.22 5.39
N LEU A 180 -20.64 -8.91 5.13
CA LEU A 180 -20.58 -8.36 3.78
C LEU A 180 -19.20 -8.54 3.16
N LYS A 181 -18.13 -8.33 3.92
CA LYS A 181 -16.75 -8.49 3.43
C LYS A 181 -16.42 -9.95 3.13
N LEU A 182 -16.85 -10.91 3.95
CA LEU A 182 -16.68 -12.33 3.67
C LEU A 182 -17.44 -12.76 2.41
N THR A 183 -18.65 -12.23 2.20
CA THR A 183 -19.42 -12.43 0.97
C THR A 183 -18.70 -11.84 -0.24
N ALA A 184 -18.16 -10.63 -0.11
CA ALA A 184 -17.36 -10.00 -1.14
C ALA A 184 -16.10 -10.80 -1.51
N LEU A 185 -15.39 -11.38 -0.52
CA LEU A 185 -14.24 -12.25 -0.77
C LEU A 185 -14.63 -13.49 -1.57
N LYS A 186 -15.78 -14.13 -1.27
CA LYS A 186 -16.31 -15.24 -2.07
C LYS A 186 -16.60 -14.83 -3.52
N ASN A 187 -17.17 -13.65 -3.72
CA ASN A 187 -17.44 -13.13 -5.08
C ASN A 187 -16.14 -12.81 -5.83
N LEU A 188 -15.17 -12.15 -5.18
CA LEU A 188 -13.86 -11.87 -5.75
C LEU A 188 -13.13 -13.15 -6.18
N GLN A 189 -13.22 -14.20 -5.35
CA GLN A 189 -12.73 -15.54 -5.69
C GLN A 189 -13.44 -16.10 -6.91
N LYS A 190 -14.78 -16.11 -6.91
CA LYS A 190 -15.61 -16.64 -8.00
C LYS A 190 -15.27 -16.03 -9.36
N PHE A 191 -15.03 -14.72 -9.40
CA PHE A 191 -14.69 -14.00 -10.64
C PHE A 191 -13.17 -13.89 -10.90
N GLY A 192 -12.35 -14.49 -10.05
CA GLY A 192 -10.89 -14.51 -10.19
C GLY A 192 -10.28 -13.11 -10.26
N ILE A 193 -10.80 -12.16 -9.47
CA ILE A 193 -10.23 -10.81 -9.35
C ILE A 193 -9.09 -10.87 -8.34
N LYS A 194 -7.89 -10.48 -8.75
CA LYS A 194 -6.71 -10.50 -7.87
C LYS A 194 -6.87 -9.47 -6.75
N THR A 195 -6.61 -9.88 -5.51
CA THR A 195 -6.90 -9.09 -4.31
C THR A 195 -5.68 -8.97 -3.40
N ILE A 196 -5.46 -7.78 -2.86
CA ILE A 196 -4.53 -7.50 -1.78
C ILE A 196 -5.36 -7.10 -0.56
N LEU A 197 -5.27 -7.84 0.53
CA LEU A 197 -5.93 -7.45 1.77
C LEU A 197 -5.20 -6.27 2.39
N SER A 198 -5.94 -5.25 2.81
CA SER A 198 -5.43 -4.04 3.42
C SER A 198 -6.04 -3.89 4.81
N SER A 199 -5.23 -4.01 5.86
CA SER A 199 -5.67 -3.99 7.26
C SER A 199 -5.08 -2.80 8.00
N THR A 200 -5.95 -2.05 8.68
CA THR A 200 -5.58 -1.07 9.68
C THR A 200 -5.38 -1.78 11.01
N ILE A 201 -4.20 -1.66 11.62
CA ILE A 201 -3.85 -2.36 12.87
C ILE A 201 -3.85 -1.38 14.03
N ALA A 202 -4.68 -1.64 15.04
CA ALA A 202 -4.81 -0.87 16.27
C ALA A 202 -4.53 -1.76 17.49
N ASP A 203 -3.71 -1.23 18.41
CA ASP A 203 -3.31 -1.93 19.63
C ASP A 203 -4.50 -2.16 20.57
N GLY A 204 -4.69 -3.40 21.00
CA GLY A 204 -5.82 -3.81 21.84
C GLY A 204 -7.13 -3.98 21.07
N VAL A 205 -7.12 -3.88 19.75
CA VAL A 205 -8.31 -4.07 18.90
C VAL A 205 -8.12 -5.27 17.96
N ASN A 206 -7.07 -5.26 17.14
CA ASN A 206 -6.80 -6.30 16.15
C ASN A 206 -5.30 -6.53 15.89
N ASP A 207 -4.41 -5.99 16.71
CA ASP A 207 -2.97 -6.33 16.70
C ASP A 207 -2.75 -7.83 16.87
N ASP A 208 -3.68 -8.51 17.55
CA ASP A 208 -3.67 -9.94 17.73
C ASP A 208 -4.08 -10.75 16.49
N GLN A 209 -4.65 -10.11 15.44
CA GLN A 209 -5.09 -10.73 14.19
C GLN A 209 -4.02 -10.74 13.08
N VAL A 210 -2.86 -10.10 13.32
CA VAL A 210 -1.80 -9.95 12.30
C VAL A 210 -1.36 -11.31 11.73
N LEU A 211 -1.27 -12.34 12.57
CA LEU A 211 -0.84 -13.67 12.17
C LEU A 211 -1.93 -14.41 11.38
N GLU A 212 -3.18 -14.28 11.80
CA GLU A 212 -4.37 -14.86 11.18
C GLU A 212 -4.56 -14.30 9.77
N LEU A 213 -4.43 -12.97 9.61
CA LEU A 213 -4.45 -12.31 8.31
C LEU A 213 -3.31 -12.79 7.39
N LEU A 214 -2.10 -12.92 7.95
CA LEU A 214 -0.94 -13.43 7.21
C LEU A 214 -1.17 -14.88 6.76
N ARG A 215 -1.65 -15.75 7.65
CA ARG A 215 -1.97 -17.16 7.36
C ARG A 215 -3.05 -17.27 6.31
N PHE A 216 -4.10 -16.47 6.41
CA PHE A 216 -5.20 -16.46 5.43
C PHE A 216 -4.70 -16.09 4.03
N CYS A 217 -3.89 -15.03 3.90
CA CYS A 217 -3.29 -14.65 2.63
C CYS A 217 -2.33 -15.73 2.11
N ALA A 218 -1.50 -16.31 2.99
CA ALA A 218 -0.56 -17.37 2.64
C ALA A 218 -1.30 -18.61 2.11
N LEU A 219 -2.38 -19.04 2.76
CA LEU A 219 -3.20 -20.16 2.31
C LEU A 219 -3.80 -19.92 0.92
N SER A 220 -4.33 -18.73 0.67
CA SER A 220 -4.87 -18.37 -0.65
C SER A 220 -3.78 -18.40 -1.73
N VAL A 221 -2.58 -17.90 -1.42
CA VAL A 221 -1.41 -17.94 -2.30
C VAL A 221 -0.95 -19.39 -2.58
N TYR A 222 -0.89 -20.23 -1.54
CA TYR A 222 -0.53 -21.65 -1.66
C TYR A 222 -1.51 -22.41 -2.54
N LYS A 223 -2.82 -22.15 -2.35
CA LYS A 223 -3.90 -22.72 -3.18
C LYS A 223 -4.04 -22.05 -4.56
N ARG A 224 -3.17 -21.09 -4.89
CA ARG A 224 -3.15 -20.33 -6.17
C ARG A 224 -4.47 -19.63 -6.47
N GLU A 225 -5.14 -19.16 -5.44
CA GLU A 225 -6.43 -18.48 -5.53
C GLU A 225 -6.26 -16.98 -5.91
N PHE A 226 -7.11 -16.13 -5.36
CA PHE A 226 -7.29 -14.75 -5.78
C PHE A 226 -6.55 -13.75 -4.89
N ILE A 227 -6.29 -14.06 -3.61
CA ILE A 227 -5.52 -13.18 -2.71
C ILE A 227 -4.03 -13.39 -2.98
N ILE A 228 -3.32 -12.28 -3.26
CA ILE A 228 -1.91 -12.30 -3.67
C ILE A 228 -1.01 -11.46 -2.76
N GLY A 229 -1.58 -10.78 -1.76
CA GLY A 229 -0.81 -9.91 -0.89
C GLY A 229 -1.57 -9.46 0.35
N LEU A 230 -0.80 -9.03 1.33
CA LEU A 230 -1.25 -8.40 2.57
C LEU A 230 -0.56 -7.05 2.73
N ARG A 231 -1.33 -6.03 3.07
CA ARG A 231 -0.86 -4.71 3.45
C ARG A 231 -1.32 -4.43 4.87
N LEU A 232 -0.39 -4.18 5.76
CA LEU A 232 -0.63 -3.80 7.14
C LEU A 232 -0.24 -2.34 7.33
N PHE A 233 -1.05 -1.57 8.03
CA PHE A 233 -0.69 -0.21 8.37
C PHE A 233 -1.24 0.13 9.74
N PRO A 234 -0.48 0.86 10.56
CA PRO A 234 -0.95 1.25 11.88
C PRO A 234 -2.17 2.17 11.75
N ALA A 235 -3.06 2.09 12.73
CA ALA A 235 -4.15 3.03 12.89
C ALA A 235 -3.56 4.40 13.27
N MET A 236 -3.86 5.42 12.46
CA MET A 236 -3.26 6.74 12.57
C MET A 236 -4.20 7.69 13.33
N PRO A 237 -3.76 8.41 14.38
CA PRO A 237 -4.58 9.34 15.17
C PRO A 237 -4.89 10.66 14.45
N TYR A 238 -5.41 10.58 13.24
CA TYR A 238 -5.79 11.75 12.43
C TYR A 238 -7.18 11.53 11.82
N GLY A 239 -7.83 12.62 11.42
CA GLY A 239 -9.17 12.57 10.84
C GLY A 239 -10.24 12.39 11.92
N LYS A 240 -11.13 11.40 11.76
CA LYS A 240 -12.20 11.10 12.73
C LYS A 240 -11.66 10.42 14.00
N PHE A 241 -10.62 9.60 13.84
CA PHE A 241 -10.04 8.69 14.83
C PHE A 241 -10.78 8.63 16.18
N ASP A 242 -11.81 7.78 16.22
CA ASP A 242 -12.69 7.59 17.38
C ASP A 242 -12.61 6.14 17.88
N VAL A 243 -11.37 5.72 18.16
CA VAL A 243 -11.07 4.38 18.65
C VAL A 243 -10.17 4.50 19.86
N ASP A 244 -10.60 3.91 20.97
CA ASP A 244 -9.79 3.78 22.17
C ASP A 244 -8.71 2.71 21.95
N VAL A 245 -7.46 3.14 21.85
CA VAL A 245 -6.29 2.27 21.66
C VAL A 245 -5.42 2.31 22.90
N LYS A 246 -4.86 1.15 23.29
CA LYS A 246 -3.95 1.08 24.43
C LYS A 246 -2.63 1.82 24.15
N LYS A 247 -2.14 1.70 22.92
CA LYS A 247 -0.93 2.37 22.42
C LYS A 247 -1.09 2.69 20.93
N TYR A 248 -0.52 3.81 20.50
CA TYR A 248 -0.34 4.06 19.06
C TYR A 248 0.78 3.18 18.51
N LEU A 249 0.43 2.36 17.53
CA LEU A 249 1.40 1.53 16.84
C LEU A 249 2.14 2.32 15.78
N HIS A 250 3.44 2.09 15.68
CA HIS A 250 4.25 2.46 14.53
C HIS A 250 4.43 1.26 13.60
N THR A 251 4.95 1.52 12.41
CA THR A 251 5.30 0.47 11.44
C THR A 251 6.22 -0.60 12.06
N LEU A 252 7.18 -0.18 12.90
CA LEU A 252 8.08 -1.11 13.58
C LEU A 252 7.36 -1.99 14.61
N ASP A 253 6.35 -1.50 15.31
CA ASP A 253 5.58 -2.33 16.25
C ASP A 253 4.90 -3.50 15.52
N ILE A 254 4.35 -3.26 14.33
CA ILE A 254 3.77 -4.33 13.49
C ILE A 254 4.85 -5.33 13.05
N ILE A 255 6.04 -4.86 12.68
CA ILE A 255 7.17 -5.73 12.34
C ILE A 255 7.61 -6.56 13.56
N LYS A 256 7.65 -5.98 14.76
CA LYS A 256 7.96 -6.69 16.01
C LYS A 256 6.90 -7.75 16.33
N ILE A 257 5.62 -7.45 16.12
CA ILE A 257 4.53 -8.45 16.24
C ILE A 257 4.77 -9.61 15.28
N LEU A 258 5.10 -9.33 14.02
CA LEU A 258 5.39 -10.36 13.03
C LEU A 258 6.62 -11.18 13.40
N GLU A 259 7.72 -10.53 13.78
CA GLU A 259 8.96 -11.21 14.20
C GLU A 259 8.68 -12.17 15.37
N LYS A 260 8.00 -11.69 16.42
CA LYS A 260 7.65 -12.51 17.59
C LYS A 260 6.75 -13.70 17.22
N ARG A 261 5.82 -13.52 16.28
CA ARG A 261 4.82 -14.53 15.91
C ARG A 261 5.24 -15.49 14.81
N THR A 262 6.21 -15.12 13.98
CA THR A 262 6.62 -15.89 12.79
C THR A 262 8.09 -16.30 12.80
N GLY A 263 8.93 -15.67 13.63
CA GLY A 263 10.39 -15.84 13.61
C GLY A 263 11.08 -15.13 12.44
N ILE A 264 10.33 -14.47 11.54
CA ILE A 264 10.91 -13.68 10.45
C ILE A 264 11.58 -12.46 11.04
N ARG A 265 12.89 -12.39 10.88
CA ARG A 265 13.72 -11.31 11.42
C ARG A 265 13.39 -9.97 10.76
N ARG A 266 13.25 -8.92 11.58
CA ARG A 266 12.91 -7.56 11.12
C ARG A 266 13.88 -7.02 10.07
N GLU A 267 15.15 -7.41 10.14
CA GLU A 267 16.21 -6.99 9.22
C GLU A 267 15.92 -7.46 7.79
N TYR A 268 15.14 -8.52 7.59
CA TYR A 268 14.72 -8.97 6.26
C TYR A 268 13.95 -7.89 5.52
N PHE A 269 13.04 -7.17 6.19
CA PHE A 269 12.27 -6.09 5.56
C PHE A 269 13.17 -4.95 5.06
N VAL A 270 14.24 -4.66 5.81
CA VAL A 270 15.22 -3.61 5.50
C VAL A 270 16.12 -4.04 4.35
N GLU A 271 16.72 -5.22 4.44
CA GLU A 271 17.63 -5.76 3.44
C GLU A 271 16.93 -6.07 2.12
N PHE A 272 15.67 -6.51 2.17
CA PHE A 272 14.88 -6.75 0.97
C PHE A 272 14.52 -5.44 0.25
N LYS A 273 14.26 -4.38 1.01
CA LYS A 273 14.08 -3.04 0.44
C LYS A 273 15.36 -2.53 -0.22
N LYS A 274 16.52 -2.67 0.43
CA LYS A 274 17.83 -2.34 -0.16
C LYS A 274 18.04 -3.09 -1.47
N PHE A 275 17.73 -4.39 -1.50
CA PHE A 275 17.83 -5.21 -2.70
C PHE A 275 17.00 -4.67 -3.85
N LEU A 276 15.73 -4.32 -3.63
CA LEU A 276 14.88 -3.74 -4.67
C LEU A 276 15.42 -2.41 -5.22
N ILE A 277 15.97 -1.55 -4.35
CA ILE A 277 16.54 -0.26 -4.75
C ILE A 277 17.83 -0.46 -5.55
N ASN A 278 18.74 -1.28 -5.04
CA ASN A 278 20.03 -1.56 -5.66
C ASN A 278 19.85 -2.30 -6.99
N MET A 279 18.92 -3.25 -7.05
CA MET A 279 18.54 -3.94 -8.29
C MET A 279 17.94 -2.96 -9.31
N ASN A 280 17.06 -2.04 -8.90
CA ASN A 280 16.54 -1.00 -9.77
C ASN A 280 17.65 -0.09 -10.33
N ARG A 281 18.60 0.34 -9.49
CA ARG A 281 19.76 1.13 -9.92
C ARG A 281 20.62 0.37 -10.93
N PHE A 282 20.84 -0.93 -10.70
CA PHE A 282 21.56 -1.81 -11.61
C PHE A 282 20.85 -1.97 -12.95
N LEU A 283 19.57 -2.34 -12.95
CA LEU A 283 18.78 -2.55 -14.16
C LEU A 283 18.66 -1.30 -15.02
N LYS A 284 18.57 -0.11 -14.39
CA LYS A 284 18.52 1.18 -15.09
C LYS A 284 19.70 1.39 -16.05
N LYS A 285 20.88 0.80 -15.75
CA LYS A 285 22.06 0.87 -16.63
C LYS A 285 21.86 0.15 -17.96
N PHE A 286 20.98 -0.85 -17.99
CA PHE A 286 20.65 -1.64 -19.18
C PHE A 286 19.36 -1.17 -19.86
N GLY A 287 18.85 0.02 -19.50
CA GLY A 287 17.54 0.49 -19.95
C GLY A 287 16.35 -0.29 -19.37
N LEU A 288 16.60 -1.22 -18.46
CA LEU A 288 15.58 -2.04 -17.78
C LEU A 288 15.11 -1.38 -16.49
N ARG A 289 13.91 -1.72 -16.03
CA ARG A 289 13.35 -1.19 -14.78
C ARG A 289 12.58 -2.28 -14.04
N PHE A 290 12.71 -2.30 -12.72
CA PHE A 290 11.91 -3.18 -11.87
C PHE A 290 10.59 -2.48 -11.51
N PRO A 291 9.43 -3.15 -11.69
CA PRO A 291 8.12 -2.50 -11.56
C PRO A 291 7.65 -2.28 -10.11
N ILE A 292 8.44 -2.68 -9.09
CA ILE A 292 8.03 -2.59 -7.68
C ILE A 292 8.65 -1.34 -7.04
N GLN A 293 7.82 -0.35 -6.75
CA GLN A 293 8.14 0.81 -5.91
C GLN A 293 7.03 1.01 -4.88
N THR A 294 7.29 0.65 -3.62
CA THR A 294 6.36 0.84 -2.49
C THR A 294 6.92 1.86 -1.48
N PRO A 295 6.12 2.78 -0.91
CA PRO A 295 6.51 3.53 0.27
C PRO A 295 6.46 2.59 1.48
N GLY A 296 7.57 2.44 2.20
CA GLY A 296 7.60 1.66 3.45
C GLY A 296 8.18 0.24 3.33
N PRO A 297 8.40 -0.41 4.48
CA PRO A 297 8.86 -1.79 4.57
C PRO A 297 8.07 -2.75 3.68
N TYR A 298 8.81 -3.54 2.92
CA TYR A 298 8.25 -4.42 1.91
C TYR A 298 9.04 -5.72 1.88
N ALA A 299 8.32 -6.83 1.86
CA ALA A 299 8.90 -8.17 1.81
C ALA A 299 8.08 -9.06 0.88
N VAL A 300 8.75 -10.02 0.25
CA VAL A 300 8.09 -11.13 -0.43
C VAL A 300 8.50 -12.41 0.27
N PHE A 301 7.52 -13.26 0.52
CA PHE A 301 7.71 -14.57 1.14
C PHE A 301 7.32 -15.68 0.18
N ARG A 302 8.06 -16.78 0.23
CA ARG A 302 7.65 -18.03 -0.39
C ARG A 302 6.69 -18.73 0.57
N VAL A 303 5.59 -19.23 0.03
CA VAL A 303 4.64 -20.06 0.76
C VAL A 303 4.64 -21.44 0.14
N ASP A 304 4.95 -22.44 0.95
CA ASP A 304 4.93 -23.86 0.58
C ASP A 304 4.33 -24.70 1.72
N ARG A 305 4.26 -26.03 1.54
CA ARG A 305 3.73 -26.97 2.54
C ARG A 305 4.39 -26.89 3.92
N ASN A 306 5.61 -26.35 4.00
CA ASN A 306 6.35 -26.17 5.25
C ASN A 306 6.14 -24.78 5.87
N GLY A 307 5.22 -23.97 5.31
CA GLY A 307 4.84 -22.65 5.83
C GLY A 307 5.41 -21.48 5.03
N ILE A 308 5.59 -20.36 5.72
CA ILE A 308 6.05 -19.08 5.14
C ILE A 308 7.55 -18.96 5.36
N LYS A 309 8.32 -18.77 4.29
CA LYS A 309 9.77 -18.60 4.33
C LYS A 309 10.22 -17.37 3.54
N GLU A 310 11.37 -16.81 3.91
CA GLU A 310 12.04 -15.77 3.12
C GLU A 310 12.31 -16.29 1.69
N VAL A 311 12.18 -15.44 0.69
CA VAL A 311 12.51 -15.81 -0.70
C VAL A 311 14.02 -15.91 -0.89
N ILE A 312 14.77 -15.08 -0.15
CA ILE A 312 16.23 -15.09 -0.07
C ILE A 312 16.57 -15.09 1.41
N GLU A 313 17.38 -16.05 1.87
CA GLU A 313 17.84 -16.01 3.26
C GLU A 313 18.54 -14.69 3.57
N LEU A 314 18.27 -14.10 4.73
CA LEU A 314 18.83 -12.80 5.11
C LEU A 314 20.36 -12.71 4.93
N LYS A 315 21.10 -13.78 5.24
CA LYS A 315 22.57 -13.81 5.11
C LYS A 315 23.02 -13.63 3.65
N ASP A 316 22.27 -14.18 2.71
CA ASP A 316 22.57 -14.14 1.28
C ASP A 316 22.06 -12.84 0.67
N LEU A 317 20.94 -12.32 1.15
CA LEU A 317 20.44 -11.00 0.78
C LEU A 317 21.44 -9.89 1.11
N LYS A 318 22.06 -9.93 2.29
CA LYS A 318 23.14 -9.02 2.68
C LYS A 318 24.35 -9.11 1.74
N LYS A 319 24.76 -10.33 1.35
CA LYS A 319 25.84 -10.54 0.39
C LYS A 319 25.51 -9.97 -0.99
N ILE A 320 24.27 -10.18 -1.47
CA ILE A 320 23.79 -9.65 -2.75
C ILE A 320 23.77 -8.13 -2.73
N ASN A 321 23.27 -7.51 -1.66
CA ASN A 321 23.28 -6.05 -1.51
C ASN A 321 24.69 -5.47 -1.60
N LYS A 322 25.65 -6.06 -0.86
CA LYS A 322 27.06 -5.67 -0.94
C LYS A 322 27.64 -5.85 -2.36
N ALA A 323 27.24 -6.90 -3.07
CA ALA A 323 27.66 -7.14 -4.45
C ALA A 323 27.09 -6.10 -5.43
N LEU A 324 25.82 -5.74 -5.29
CA LEU A 324 25.16 -4.73 -6.11
C LEU A 324 25.74 -3.33 -5.87
N GLU A 325 26.07 -3.00 -4.62
CA GLU A 325 26.73 -1.74 -4.24
C GLU A 325 28.14 -1.63 -4.82
N ASN A 326 28.90 -2.73 -4.80
CA ASN A 326 30.26 -2.81 -5.31
C ASN A 326 30.35 -3.21 -6.80
N TYR A 327 29.23 -3.30 -7.50
CA TYR A 327 29.12 -3.73 -8.90
C TYR A 327 29.85 -5.05 -9.26
N ASN A 328 29.95 -6.01 -8.33
CA ASN A 328 30.58 -7.30 -8.60
C ASN A 328 29.64 -8.20 -9.43
N ILE A 329 29.66 -7.99 -10.76
CA ILE A 329 28.82 -8.67 -11.76
C ILE A 329 28.94 -10.21 -11.69
N PRO A 330 30.13 -10.81 -11.58
CA PRO A 330 30.28 -12.28 -11.46
C PRO A 330 29.54 -12.89 -10.26
N LEU A 331 29.63 -12.24 -9.09
CA LEU A 331 28.94 -12.72 -7.88
C LEU A 331 27.42 -12.64 -8.05
N LEU A 332 26.92 -11.58 -8.68
CA LEU A 332 25.50 -11.42 -8.99
C LEU A 332 25.01 -12.50 -9.95
N LEU A 333 25.73 -12.74 -11.05
CA LEU A 333 25.43 -13.84 -12.00
C LEU A 333 25.41 -15.20 -11.29
N MET A 334 26.39 -15.49 -10.43
CA MET A 334 26.43 -16.75 -9.70
C MET A 334 25.26 -16.90 -8.70
N PHE A 335 24.85 -15.83 -8.01
CA PHE A 335 23.65 -15.85 -7.16
C PHE A 335 22.37 -16.02 -7.98
N MET A 336 22.26 -15.34 -9.13
CA MET A 336 21.12 -15.48 -10.04
C MET A 336 21.01 -16.91 -10.59
N LEU A 337 22.14 -17.55 -10.90
CA LEU A 337 22.20 -18.94 -11.35
C LEU A 337 21.88 -19.94 -10.21
N LYS A 338 22.24 -19.63 -8.96
CA LYS A 338 21.93 -20.47 -7.78
C LYS A 338 20.48 -20.35 -7.28
N ASN A 339 19.81 -19.21 -7.52
CA ASN A 339 18.40 -19.01 -7.18
C ASN A 339 17.57 -18.62 -8.43
N PRO A 340 17.33 -19.56 -9.37
CA PRO A 340 16.59 -19.30 -10.61
C PRO A 340 15.15 -18.79 -10.37
N SER A 341 14.60 -19.02 -9.17
CA SER A 341 13.27 -18.57 -8.74
C SER A 341 13.13 -17.04 -8.68
N LEU A 342 14.21 -16.32 -8.37
CA LEU A 342 14.26 -14.85 -8.34
C LEU A 342 14.11 -14.24 -9.73
N PHE A 343 14.67 -14.90 -10.74
CA PHE A 343 14.51 -14.52 -12.15
C PHE A 343 13.15 -15.00 -12.69
N LYS A 344 12.68 -16.20 -12.32
CA LYS A 344 11.34 -16.70 -12.69
C LYS A 344 10.21 -15.77 -12.22
N HIS A 345 10.35 -15.05 -11.09
CA HIS A 345 9.31 -14.14 -10.59
C HIS A 345 9.33 -12.75 -11.24
N SER A 346 10.50 -12.21 -11.57
CA SER A 346 10.62 -10.97 -12.33
C SER A 346 10.36 -11.17 -13.83
N ILE A 347 10.60 -12.37 -14.38
CA ILE A 347 10.21 -12.77 -15.74
C ILE A 347 8.73 -13.15 -15.87
N LYS A 348 8.04 -13.55 -14.79
CA LYS A 348 6.57 -13.74 -14.81
C LYS A 348 5.81 -12.46 -15.19
N LEU A 349 6.41 -11.28 -14.97
CA LEU A 349 5.89 -9.98 -15.42
C LEU A 349 6.13 -9.70 -16.92
N LEU A 350 6.95 -10.50 -17.60
CA LEU A 350 7.36 -10.32 -19.01
C LEU A 350 6.70 -11.31 -19.99
N ASN A 351 5.70 -12.07 -19.55
CA ASN A 351 4.86 -12.92 -20.42
C ASN A 351 5.63 -13.80 -21.42
N ILE A 352 6.43 -14.76 -20.94
CA ILE A 352 6.97 -15.84 -21.76
C ILE A 352 6.38 -17.16 -21.25
N SER A 353 5.52 -17.73 -22.08
CA SER A 353 4.90 -19.05 -21.93
C SER A 353 5.97 -20.15 -21.96
N LYS A 354 5.79 -21.16 -21.10
CA LYS A 354 6.66 -22.33 -20.83
C LYS A 354 7.85 -22.06 -19.90
N LEU A 355 7.72 -22.39 -18.60
CA LEU A 355 8.87 -22.82 -17.77
C LEU A 355 8.45 -23.60 -16.50
N ARG A 356 8.10 -24.87 -16.74
CA ARG A 356 8.25 -26.14 -15.97
C ARG A 356 8.15 -26.18 -14.42
N GLU A 357 7.13 -26.93 -14.01
CA GLU A 357 7.04 -28.14 -13.16
C GLU A 357 7.47 -28.15 -11.68
N ASP A 358 8.66 -27.72 -11.25
CA ASP A 358 9.00 -27.80 -9.81
C ASP A 358 8.67 -26.52 -9.02
N ALA A 359 8.37 -25.42 -9.71
CA ALA A 359 7.74 -24.24 -9.13
C ALA A 359 6.22 -24.40 -8.98
N SER A 360 5.70 -25.62 -9.15
CA SER A 360 4.27 -25.90 -9.15
C SER A 360 3.62 -25.79 -7.76
N GLU A 361 4.35 -26.07 -6.67
CA GLU A 361 3.76 -26.11 -5.33
C GLU A 361 3.97 -24.85 -4.48
N ALA A 362 4.84 -23.93 -4.89
CA ALA A 362 5.18 -22.73 -4.11
C ALA A 362 4.54 -21.45 -4.66
N GLY A 363 3.81 -20.74 -3.81
CA GLY A 363 3.27 -19.40 -4.09
C GLY A 363 4.12 -18.29 -3.48
N PHE A 364 3.92 -17.04 -3.92
CA PHE A 364 4.66 -15.89 -3.42
C PHE A 364 3.69 -14.88 -2.83
N LEU A 365 3.88 -14.57 -1.55
CA LEU A 365 3.05 -13.62 -0.80
C LEU A 365 3.79 -12.29 -0.69
N GLN A 366 3.15 -11.24 -1.20
CA GLN A 366 3.59 -9.87 -0.99
C GLN A 366 3.12 -9.36 0.37
N LEU A 367 4.04 -8.86 1.20
CA LEU A 367 3.74 -8.15 2.45
C LEU A 367 4.28 -6.72 2.39
N SER A 368 3.39 -5.75 2.59
CA SER A 368 3.75 -4.34 2.73
C SER A 368 3.32 -3.84 4.10
N ILE A 369 4.19 -3.09 4.78
CA ILE A 369 3.90 -2.49 6.09
C ILE A 369 4.25 -1.01 6.02
N GLY A 370 3.33 -0.12 6.40
CA GLY A 370 3.65 1.31 6.43
C GLY A 370 2.45 2.25 6.35
N ASN A 371 2.67 3.52 6.68
CA ASN A 371 1.63 4.53 6.75
C ASN A 371 0.97 4.80 5.39
N VAL A 372 -0.31 5.17 5.45
CA VAL A 372 -1.09 5.55 4.27
C VAL A 372 -0.57 6.88 3.72
N CYS A 373 -0.53 7.00 2.40
CA CYS A 373 -0.14 8.22 1.72
C CYS A 373 -1.13 9.33 2.08
N THR A 374 -0.64 10.47 2.58
CA THR A 374 -1.43 11.68 2.62
C THR A 374 -1.61 12.18 1.19
N PRO A 375 -2.84 12.40 0.69
CA PRO A 375 -3.05 13.09 -0.58
C PRO A 375 -2.41 14.47 -0.47
N VAL A 376 -1.58 14.85 -1.42
CA VAL A 376 -1.19 16.26 -1.60
C VAL A 376 -2.26 16.88 -2.48
N THR A 377 -2.99 17.87 -1.99
CA THR A 377 -3.94 18.66 -2.77
C THR A 377 -3.20 19.73 -3.58
N TYR A 378 -3.59 19.91 -4.84
CA TYR A 378 -3.04 20.93 -5.73
C TYR A 378 -4.08 22.02 -6.00
N LYS A 379 -3.76 23.27 -5.65
CA LYS A 379 -4.49 24.47 -6.10
C LYS A 379 -3.88 24.93 -7.43
N GLY A 380 -4.57 24.70 -8.54
CA GLY A 380 -4.12 25.24 -9.85
C GLY A 380 -4.71 24.53 -11.07
N LEU A 381 -5.30 23.35 -10.89
CA LEU A 381 -6.35 22.83 -11.77
C LEU A 381 -7.63 22.99 -10.95
N THR A 382 -8.66 23.61 -11.51
CA THR A 382 -9.99 23.59 -10.90
C THR A 382 -10.43 22.13 -10.77
N SER A 383 -10.17 21.54 -9.59
CA SER A 383 -10.44 20.20 -9.05
C SER A 383 -9.22 19.64 -8.29
N ASP A 384 -9.27 19.78 -6.97
CA ASP A 384 -8.29 19.33 -5.98
C ASP A 384 -8.00 17.82 -5.99
N THR A 385 -7.23 17.24 -6.93
CA THR A 385 -7.26 15.75 -7.10
C THR A 385 -5.99 14.98 -7.50
N VAL A 386 -4.76 15.53 -7.37
CA VAL A 386 -3.53 14.76 -7.70
C VAL A 386 -2.60 14.59 -6.50
N GLY A 387 -2.64 13.42 -5.85
CA GLY A 387 -1.72 13.04 -4.78
C GLY A 387 -0.45 12.36 -5.29
N ILE A 388 0.73 12.89 -4.93
CA ILE A 388 2.04 12.24 -5.12
C ILE A 388 2.55 11.73 -3.75
N GLN A 389 3.12 10.53 -3.77
CA GLN A 389 3.61 9.78 -2.61
C GLN A 389 4.71 10.52 -1.82
N LYS A 390 4.43 10.90 -0.55
CA LYS A 390 5.44 11.27 0.46
C LYS A 390 5.85 10.04 1.29
N SER A 391 7.14 9.90 1.57
CA SER A 391 7.67 9.10 2.68
C SER A 391 8.17 10.06 3.77
N ASN A 392 7.48 10.05 4.91
CA ASN A 392 7.73 10.80 6.16
C ASN A 392 7.40 12.32 6.20
N PRO A 393 6.60 12.79 7.18
CA PRO A 393 6.48 14.20 7.50
C PRO A 393 7.58 14.57 8.52
N ARG A 394 8.62 15.29 8.09
CA ARG A 394 9.22 16.28 9.00
C ARG A 394 8.30 17.49 8.98
N LEU A 395 7.65 17.75 10.11
CA LEU A 395 6.83 18.93 10.36
C LEU A 395 7.73 20.16 10.33
N THR A 396 7.59 21.01 9.31
CA THR A 396 8.02 22.41 9.35
C THR A 396 6.77 23.26 9.38
N PHE A 397 6.51 23.89 10.53
CA PHE A 397 5.54 24.97 10.66
C PHE A 397 6.19 26.24 10.12
N SER A 398 5.59 26.88 9.12
CA SER A 398 5.79 28.31 8.87
C SER A 398 4.47 29.00 9.20
N ALA A 399 4.44 29.61 10.38
CA ALA A 399 3.46 30.63 10.69
C ALA A 399 3.82 31.86 9.84
N GLU A 400 2.97 32.22 8.88
CA GLU A 400 2.92 33.59 8.38
C GLU A 400 1.58 34.18 8.83
N SER A 401 1.65 34.85 9.97
CA SER A 401 0.74 35.92 10.34
C SER A 401 0.86 37.02 9.30
N LYS A 402 -0.20 37.24 8.51
CA LYS A 402 -0.45 38.56 7.92
C LYS A 402 -1.74 39.08 8.54
N GLY A 403 -1.55 40.05 9.41
CA GLY A 403 -2.61 40.84 9.99
C GLY A 403 -3.44 41.50 8.91
N ILE A 404 -4.73 41.60 9.20
CA ILE A 404 -5.64 42.56 8.58
C ILE A 404 -5.67 43.71 9.58
N GLU A 405 -5.40 44.93 9.10
CA GLU A 405 -5.50 46.23 9.78
C GLU A 405 -6.84 46.35 10.55
N MET A 406 -6.96 46.98 11.72
CA MET A 406 -6.17 48.01 12.42
C MET A 406 -5.89 47.61 13.87
#